data_AF-A0A077NB48-F1
#
_entry.id   AF-A0A077NB48-F1
#
_cell.length_a   1.000
_cell.length_b   1.000
_cell.length_c   1.000
_cell.angle_alpha   90.00
_cell.angle_beta   90.00
_cell.angle_gamma   90.00
#
_symmetry.space_group_name_H-M   'P 1'
#
loop_
_entity.id
_entity.type
_entity.pdbx_description
1 polymer ?
#
loop_
_entity_poly.entity_id
_entity_poly.type
_entity_poly.pdbx_seq_one_letter_code
_entity_poly.pdbx_strand_id
1 'polypeptide(L)'
;MDEINKEKPKNKQINIRQNKYLNNLIEQDHRNVKRRTHPMLGLKNFRGTQTLLAGIELVSMLRKGQYPQEPEYPISPAAFFYQLTA
;
A
#
# COMPACT_ATOMS: atom_id res chain seq x y z
N MET A 1 12.65 20.59 -1.25
CA MET A 1 11.40 20.90 -1.99
C MET A 1 11.66 21.96 -3.05
N ASP A 2 12.27 23.10 -2.68
CA ASP A 2 12.75 24.08 -3.66
C ASP A 2 13.80 23.51 -4.62
N GLU A 3 14.53 22.47 -4.21
CA GLU A 3 15.50 21.74 -5.02
C GLU A 3 14.92 21.13 -6.32
N ILE A 4 13.66 20.68 -6.31
CA ILE A 4 13.03 20.04 -7.49
C ILE A 4 12.86 21.04 -8.64
N ASN A 5 12.63 22.30 -8.32
CA ASN A 5 12.45 23.38 -9.28
C ASN A 5 13.70 24.24 -9.47
N LYS A 6 14.79 23.97 -8.72
CA LYS A 6 15.99 24.81 -8.66
C LYS A 6 16.71 24.92 -10.01
N GLU A 7 16.71 23.83 -10.78
CA GLU A 7 17.34 23.77 -12.11
C GLU A 7 16.34 23.90 -13.27
N LYS A 8 15.04 24.06 -12.99
CA LYS A 8 14.02 24.13 -14.03
C LYS A 8 13.74 25.58 -14.43
N PRO A 9 13.67 25.89 -15.74
CA PRO A 9 13.24 27.21 -16.20
C PRO A 9 11.80 27.48 -15.72
N LYS A 10 11.45 28.76 -15.47
CA LYS A 10 10.16 29.18 -14.89
C LYS A 10 8.93 28.54 -15.55
N ASN A 11 8.97 28.31 -16.85
CA ASN A 11 7.88 27.69 -17.62
C ASN A 11 7.75 26.16 -17.46
N LYS A 12 8.72 25.50 -16.82
CA LYS A 12 8.74 24.05 -16.53
C LYS A 12 8.77 23.74 -15.03
N GLN A 13 8.60 24.75 -14.18
CA GLN A 13 8.52 24.56 -12.74
C GLN A 13 7.22 23.86 -12.38
N ILE A 14 7.31 22.85 -11.52
CA ILE A 14 6.16 22.09 -11.04
C ILE A 14 5.55 22.86 -9.87
N ASN A 15 4.25 23.07 -9.85
CA ASN A 15 3.58 23.69 -8.72
C ASN A 15 3.56 22.70 -7.54
N ILE A 16 4.38 22.95 -6.51
CA ILE A 16 4.46 22.10 -5.32
C ILE A 16 3.39 22.56 -4.34
N ARG A 17 2.34 21.76 -4.16
CA ARG A 17 1.29 22.02 -3.16
C ARG A 17 1.57 21.22 -1.91
N GLN A 18 1.90 21.90 -0.81
CA GLN A 18 2.01 21.27 0.50
C GLN A 18 0.68 21.40 1.25
N ASN A 19 -0.26 20.52 0.94
CA ASN A 19 -1.45 20.38 1.77
C ASN A 19 -1.15 19.37 2.88
N LYS A 20 -0.80 19.86 4.07
CA LYS A 20 -0.47 19.03 5.24
C LYS A 20 -1.57 18.01 5.56
N TYR A 21 -2.83 18.39 5.39
CA TYR A 21 -3.96 17.51 5.67
C TYR A 21 -4.05 16.35 4.66
N LEU A 22 -3.95 16.64 3.36
CA LEU A 22 -3.95 15.61 2.32
C LEU A 22 -2.72 14.69 2.43
N ASN A 23 -1.57 15.25 2.80
CA ASN A 23 -0.36 14.47 3.05
C ASN A 23 -0.56 13.51 4.22
N ASN A 24 -1.18 13.95 5.32
CA ASN A 24 -1.43 13.08 6.47
C ASN A 24 -2.36 11.90 6.11
N LEU A 25 -3.35 12.10 5.23
CA LEU A 25 -4.25 11.04 4.79
C LEU A 25 -3.50 9.97 3.99
N ILE A 26 -2.68 10.38 3.03
CA ILE A 26 -1.81 9.48 2.27
C ILE A 26 -0.82 8.79 3.22
N GLU A 27 -0.29 9.56 4.20
CA GLU A 27 0.68 9.01 5.14
C GLU A 27 0.06 7.99 6.11
N GLN A 28 -1.22 8.12 6.39
CA GLN A 28 -1.95 7.17 7.20
C GLN A 28 -2.24 5.88 6.43
N ASP A 29 -2.59 5.99 5.14
CA ASP A 29 -2.93 4.84 4.30
C ASP A 29 -1.76 3.84 4.18
N HIS A 30 -0.57 4.35 3.87
CA HIS A 30 0.60 3.48 3.72
C HIS A 30 1.23 3.01 5.05
N ARG A 31 0.69 3.42 6.21
CA ARG A 31 1.30 3.18 7.52
C ARG A 31 1.40 1.69 7.82
N ASN A 32 0.41 0.91 7.39
CA ASN A 32 0.39 -0.53 7.60
C ASN A 32 1.52 -1.24 6.83
N VAL A 33 1.71 -0.86 5.56
CA VAL A 33 2.79 -1.39 4.70
C VAL A 33 4.14 -0.99 5.28
N LYS A 34 4.35 0.31 5.55
CA LYS A 34 5.60 0.81 6.15
C LYS A 34 5.92 0.09 7.46
N ARG A 35 4.95 -0.12 8.35
CA ARG A 35 5.18 -0.82 9.63
C ARG A 35 5.69 -2.25 9.43
N ARG A 36 5.20 -2.96 8.41
CA ARG A 36 5.63 -4.33 8.10
C ARG A 36 6.99 -4.37 7.42
N THR A 37 7.28 -3.42 6.54
CA THR A 37 8.52 -3.39 5.75
C THR A 37 9.69 -2.72 6.47
N HIS A 38 9.44 -1.83 7.43
CA HIS A 38 10.48 -1.09 8.16
C HIS A 38 11.54 -1.96 8.85
N PRO A 39 11.21 -3.09 9.51
CA PRO A 39 12.23 -3.96 10.10
C PRO A 39 13.00 -4.81 9.08
N MET A 40 12.68 -4.74 7.78
CA MET A 40 13.34 -5.50 6.73
C MET A 40 14.55 -4.73 6.17
N LEU A 41 15.61 -5.42 5.75
CA LEU A 41 16.80 -4.84 5.09
C LEU A 41 16.55 -4.36 3.65
N GLY A 42 15.28 -4.09 3.30
CA GLY A 42 14.84 -3.81 1.93
C GLY A 42 14.59 -5.06 1.10
N LEU A 43 13.91 -4.85 -0.03
CA LEU A 43 13.51 -5.90 -0.96
C LEU A 43 14.47 -5.92 -2.15
N LYS A 44 15.04 -7.09 -2.44
CA LYS A 44 16.16 -7.21 -3.39
C LYS A 44 15.73 -7.16 -4.87
N ASN A 45 14.45 -7.35 -5.16
CA ASN A 45 13.93 -7.33 -6.53
C ASN A 45 12.47 -6.87 -6.58
N PHE A 46 12.07 -6.32 -7.73
CA PHE A 46 10.72 -5.77 -7.93
C PHE A 46 9.63 -6.83 -7.89
N ARG A 47 9.84 -8.00 -8.51
CA ARG A 47 8.85 -9.08 -8.53
C ARG A 47 8.50 -9.55 -7.13
N GLY A 48 9.50 -9.81 -6.30
CA GLY A 48 9.35 -10.18 -4.89
C GLY A 48 8.77 -9.05 -4.05
N THR A 49 9.05 -7.80 -4.40
CA THR A 49 8.39 -6.64 -3.78
C THR A 49 6.90 -6.64 -4.05
N GLN A 50 6.49 -6.83 -5.31
CA GLN A 50 5.08 -6.91 -5.69
C GLN A 50 4.38 -8.07 -4.98
N THR A 51 4.98 -9.26 -4.96
CA THR A 51 4.42 -10.42 -4.25
C THR A 51 4.27 -10.16 -2.75
N LEU A 52 5.27 -9.55 -2.10
CA LEU A 52 5.20 -9.23 -0.68
C LEU A 52 4.10 -8.21 -0.38
N LEU A 53 4.03 -7.12 -1.15
CA LEU A 53 3.02 -6.08 -0.99
C LEU A 53 1.61 -6.65 -1.18
N ALA A 54 1.41 -7.46 -2.23
CA ALA A 54 0.15 -8.16 -2.48
C ALA A 54 -0.23 -9.07 -1.30
N GLY A 55 0.72 -9.79 -0.70
CA GLY A 55 0.47 -10.61 0.49
C GLY A 55 0.08 -9.80 1.73
N ILE A 56 0.74 -8.65 1.96
CA ILE A 56 0.40 -7.74 3.07
C ILE A 56 -1.02 -7.19 2.89
N GLU A 57 -1.38 -6.78 1.68
CA GLU A 57 -2.70 -6.28 1.33
C GLU A 57 -3.77 -7.37 1.46
N LEU A 58 -3.50 -8.59 0.96
CA LEU A 58 -4.39 -9.73 1.08
C LEU A 58 -4.76 -10.02 2.53
N VAL A 59 -3.76 -10.10 3.42
CA VAL A 59 -4.02 -10.35 4.86
C VAL A 59 -4.81 -9.18 5.47
N SER A 60 -4.52 -7.95 5.06
CA SER A 60 -5.30 -6.79 5.52
C SER A 60 -6.74 -6.85 5.04
N MET A 61 -6.98 -7.26 3.78
CA MET A 61 -8.30 -7.41 3.17
C MET A 61 -9.10 -8.49 3.91
N LEU A 62 -8.48 -9.64 4.16
CA LEU A 62 -9.07 -10.73 4.94
C LEU A 62 -9.45 -10.31 6.35
N ARG A 63 -8.56 -9.59 7.05
CA ARG A 63 -8.84 -9.07 8.40
C ARG A 63 -10.00 -8.08 8.42
N LYS A 64 -10.19 -7.31 7.35
CA LYS A 64 -11.27 -6.32 7.23
C LYS A 64 -12.59 -6.90 6.71
N GLY A 65 -12.63 -8.16 6.27
CA GLY A 65 -13.83 -8.71 5.62
C GLY A 65 -14.02 -8.22 4.18
N GLN A 66 -12.99 -7.65 3.54
CA GLN A 66 -13.08 -6.99 2.23
C GLN A 66 -12.85 -7.94 1.05
N TYR A 67 -13.29 -9.19 1.15
CA TYR A 67 -13.13 -10.21 0.13
C TYR A 67 -14.50 -10.69 -0.36
N PRO A 68 -14.61 -11.24 -1.59
CA PRO A 68 -15.88 -11.74 -2.09
C PRO A 68 -16.47 -12.77 -1.13
N GLN A 69 -17.72 -12.54 -0.73
CA GLN A 69 -18.49 -13.39 0.18
C GLN A 69 -19.88 -13.57 -0.43
N GLU A 70 -20.36 -14.81 -0.52
CA GLU A 70 -21.77 -15.06 -0.77
C GLU A 70 -22.56 -14.71 0.49
N PRO A 71 -23.67 -13.95 0.40
CA PRO A 71 -24.43 -13.52 1.58
C PRO A 71 -25.00 -14.69 2.38
N GLU A 72 -25.28 -15.79 1.69
CA GLU A 72 -25.95 -16.97 2.24
C GLU A 72 -24.97 -17.91 2.97
N TYR A 73 -23.68 -17.85 2.62
CA TYR A 73 -22.62 -18.70 3.18
C TYR A 73 -21.32 -17.91 3.38
N PRO A 74 -21.21 -17.12 4.46
CA PRO A 74 -20.01 -16.36 4.74
C PRO A 74 -18.83 -17.30 5.00
N ILE A 75 -17.77 -17.14 4.21
CA ILE A 75 -16.53 -17.91 4.33
C ILE A 75 -15.67 -17.26 5.41
N SER A 76 -15.07 -18.02 6.31
CA SER A 76 -14.14 -17.43 7.29
C SER A 76 -12.88 -16.90 6.59
N PRO A 77 -12.19 -15.87 7.15
CA PRO A 77 -10.94 -15.38 6.57
C PRO A 77 -9.89 -16.49 6.38
N ALA A 78 -9.86 -17.47 7.30
CA ALA A 78 -8.97 -18.63 7.21
C ALA A 78 -9.39 -19.58 6.08
N ALA A 79 -10.68 -19.88 5.95
CA ALA A 79 -11.17 -20.74 4.88
C ALA A 79 -10.91 -20.15 3.49
N PHE A 80 -11.12 -18.84 3.31
CA PHE A 80 -10.78 -18.16 2.06
C PHE A 80 -9.26 -18.20 1.79
N PHE A 81 -8.42 -18.03 2.81
CA PHE A 81 -6.97 -18.15 2.65
C PHE A 81 -6.56 -19.54 2.12
N TYR A 82 -7.14 -20.62 2.66
CA TYR A 82 -6.85 -21.97 2.16
C TYR A 82 -7.34 -22.19 0.72
N GLN A 83 -8.46 -21.59 0.32
CA GLN A 83 -8.95 -21.66 -1.07
C GLN A 83 -8.00 -21.02 -2.08
N LEU A 84 -7.23 -20.00 -1.70
CA LEU A 84 -6.25 -19.36 -2.58
C LEU A 84 -5.03 -20.23 -2.88
N THR A 85 -4.81 -21.27 -2.07
CA THR A 85 -3.65 -22.16 -2.17
C THR A 85 -3.96 -23.50 -2.85
N ALA A 86 -5.24 -23.77 -3.11
CA ALA A 86 -5.73 -24.95 -3.81
C ALA A 86 -5.62 -24.78 -5.33
#